data_AF-A0A1I8Q0Z1-F1
#
_entry.id   AF-A0A1I8Q0Z1-F1
#
_cell.length_a   1.000
_cell.length_b   1.000
_cell.length_c   1.000
_cell.angle_alpha   90.00
_cell.angle_beta   90.00
_cell.angle_gamma   90.00
#
_symmetry.space_group_name_H-M   'P 1'
#
loop_
_entity.id
_entity.type
_entity.pdbx_description
1 polymer ?
#
loop_
_entity_poly.entity_id
_entity_poly.type
_entity_poly.pdbx_seq_one_letter_code
_entity_poly.pdbx_strand_id
1 'polypeptide(L)'
;MAFNIKCPRSLAYSPSGEFLAIGCKSVGFPALELWDVSCTDDFSVVSGKIFHKKYGDVLCIEWTVSELNTLKKIRKHHLPITIIRFSPNMRYLAAGDAEGNIVVYNWSMCTPYLFVKSRRKLSVVFDWHPWTGVDLAISEDVPASIVLLHVPSKRIVAYYQQNNKKFSINSISFSKVTGELLVSTSVR
;
A
#
# COMPACT_ATOMS: atom_id res chain seq x y z
N MET A 1 -7.78 -2.42 26.94
CA MET A 1 -6.72 -1.72 26.17
C MET A 1 -6.96 -2.06 24.71
N ALA A 2 -7.65 -1.19 23.98
CA ALA A 2 -8.08 -1.45 22.62
C ALA A 2 -6.85 -1.39 21.69
N PHE A 3 -6.49 -2.55 21.12
CA PHE A 3 -5.45 -2.77 20.11
C PHE A 3 -4.00 -2.92 20.59
N ASN A 4 -3.40 -4.09 20.29
CA ASN A 4 -1.98 -4.39 20.46
C ASN A 4 -1.22 -4.22 19.12
N ILE A 5 -1.50 -3.13 18.39
CA ILE A 5 -0.76 -2.79 17.17
C ILE A 5 0.45 -1.95 17.57
N LYS A 6 1.67 -2.44 17.26
CA LYS A 6 2.89 -1.66 17.48
C LYS A 6 3.38 -1.11 16.15
N CYS A 7 3.68 0.19 16.10
CA CYS A 7 4.31 0.86 14.96
C CYS A 7 3.60 0.69 13.60
N PRO A 8 2.34 1.13 13.44
CA PRO A 8 1.70 1.17 12.11
C PRO A 8 2.51 2.07 11.17
N ARG A 9 2.71 1.66 9.92
CA ARG A 9 3.51 2.39 8.91
C ARG A 9 2.82 2.60 7.58
N SER A 10 1.79 1.82 7.28
CA SER A 10 0.99 1.95 6.07
C SER A 10 -0.42 1.47 6.34
N LEU A 11 -1.39 2.05 5.63
CA LEU A 11 -2.80 1.71 5.73
C LEU A 11 -3.49 1.88 4.37
N ALA A 12 -4.48 1.04 4.09
CA ALA A 12 -5.30 1.14 2.88
C ALA A 12 -6.70 0.56 3.10
N TYR A 13 -7.73 1.28 2.67
CA TYR A 13 -9.09 0.75 2.55
C TYR A 13 -9.24 -0.13 1.31
N SER A 14 -10.11 -1.13 1.40
CA SER A 14 -10.69 -1.73 0.21
C SER A 14 -11.48 -0.67 -0.58
N PRO A 15 -11.56 -0.76 -1.92
CA PRO A 15 -12.46 0.07 -2.72
C PRO A 15 -13.93 -0.01 -2.27
N SER A 16 -14.37 -1.12 -1.66
CA SER A 16 -15.71 -1.25 -1.08
C SER A 16 -15.89 -0.52 0.26
N GLY A 17 -14.80 -0.14 0.94
CA GLY A 17 -14.83 0.45 2.28
C GLY A 17 -15.01 -0.54 3.43
N GLU A 18 -15.33 -1.79 3.14
CA GLU A 18 -15.61 -2.84 4.13
C GLU A 18 -14.37 -3.40 4.83
N PHE A 19 -13.16 -3.19 4.28
CA PHE A 19 -11.94 -3.76 4.83
C PHE A 19 -10.84 -2.71 4.98
N LEU A 20 -10.05 -2.85 6.04
CA LEU A 20 -8.85 -2.06 6.31
C LEU A 20 -7.63 -2.97 6.39
N ALA A 21 -6.61 -2.65 5.60
CA ALA A 21 -5.30 -3.30 5.67
C ALA A 21 -4.31 -2.37 6.37
N ILE A 22 -3.56 -2.89 7.35
CA ILE A 22 -2.57 -2.15 8.13
C ILE A 22 -1.22 -2.89 8.09
N GLY A 23 -0.17 -2.16 7.72
CA GLY A 23 1.21 -2.62 7.86
C GLY A 23 1.75 -2.20 9.21
N CYS A 24 2.04 -3.16 10.09
CA CYS A 24 2.45 -2.92 11.47
C CYS A 24 3.58 -3.86 11.92
N LYS A 25 3.98 -3.76 13.19
CA LYS A 25 4.91 -4.68 13.85
C LYS A 25 4.14 -5.48 14.90
N SER A 26 4.21 -6.82 14.83
CA SER A 26 3.63 -7.72 15.81
C SER A 26 4.68 -8.68 16.36
N VAL A 27 4.84 -8.68 17.69
CA VAL A 27 5.81 -9.52 18.42
C VAL A 27 7.21 -9.48 17.79
N GLY A 28 7.69 -8.27 17.49
CA GLY A 28 9.04 -8.08 16.92
C GLY A 28 9.13 -8.18 15.39
N PHE A 29 8.13 -8.76 14.72
CA PHE A 29 8.14 -8.97 13.26
C PHE A 29 7.20 -8.01 12.53
N PRO A 30 7.55 -7.53 11.32
CA PRO A 30 6.61 -6.81 10.48
C PRO A 30 5.46 -7.73 10.05
N ALA A 31 4.25 -7.20 10.03
CA ALA A 31 3.02 -7.94 9.75
C ALA A 31 2.06 -7.08 8.93
N LEU A 32 1.32 -7.74 8.05
CA LEU A 32 0.11 -7.22 7.43
C LEU A 32 -1.09 -7.75 8.22
N GLU A 33 -1.89 -6.85 8.78
CA GLU A 33 -3.14 -7.17 9.46
C GLU A 33 -4.33 -6.69 8.64
N LEU A 34 -5.36 -7.54 8.53
CA LEU A 34 -6.58 -7.31 7.75
C LEU A 34 -7.79 -7.30 8.68
N TRP A 35 -8.55 -6.24 8.59
CA TRP A 35 -9.60 -5.90 9.53
C TRP A 35 -10.92 -5.75 8.77
N ASP A 36 -11.96 -6.38 9.31
CA ASP A 36 -13.33 -6.18 8.85
C ASP A 36 -13.89 -4.91 9.48
N VAL A 37 -14.29 -3.95 8.64
CA VAL A 37 -14.84 -2.64 9.04
C VAL A 37 -16.37 -2.66 8.99
N SER A 38 -16.97 -3.66 8.35
CA SER A 38 -18.42 -3.73 8.11
C SER A 38 -19.25 -4.11 9.34
N CYS A 39 -18.60 -4.54 10.43
CA CYS A 39 -19.28 -5.00 11.63
C CYS A 39 -19.32 -3.92 12.73
N THR A 40 -20.14 -2.88 12.57
CA THR A 40 -20.72 -2.09 13.67
C THR A 40 -21.98 -1.33 13.25
N ASP A 41 -23.04 -1.41 14.04
CA ASP A 41 -24.23 -0.52 13.99
C ASP A 41 -23.91 0.96 14.37
N ASP A 42 -22.68 1.25 14.78
CA ASP A 42 -22.22 2.57 15.27
C ASP A 42 -21.21 3.27 14.33
N PHE A 43 -21.26 3.01 13.02
CA PHE A 43 -20.39 3.74 12.09
C PHE A 43 -20.92 5.17 11.86
N SER A 44 -20.48 6.10 12.69
CA SER A 44 -20.53 7.53 12.36
C SER A 44 -19.11 7.99 12.03
N VAL A 45 -18.90 8.44 10.80
CA VAL A 45 -17.80 9.38 10.49
C VAL A 45 -18.16 10.68 11.23
N VAL A 46 -17.91 10.72 12.55
CA VAL A 46 -18.09 11.95 13.32
C VAL A 46 -17.07 12.93 12.78
N SER A 47 -17.59 14.03 12.23
CA SER A 47 -16.87 15.12 11.60
C SER A 47 -15.54 15.40 12.30
N GLY A 48 -14.48 15.52 11.49
CA GLY A 48 -13.11 15.73 11.94
C GLY A 48 -13.02 16.65 13.16
N LYS A 49 -12.43 16.13 14.24
CA LYS A 49 -11.97 16.95 15.36
C LYS A 49 -11.01 17.99 14.78
N ILE A 50 -11.43 19.24 14.75
CA ILE A 50 -10.57 20.36 14.39
C ILE A 50 -9.64 20.60 15.59
N PHE A 51 -8.40 20.12 15.49
CA PHE A 51 -7.35 20.57 16.39
C PHE A 51 -6.90 21.97 15.97
N HIS A 52 -6.86 22.90 16.92
CA HIS A 52 -6.38 24.25 16.64
C HIS A 52 -4.93 24.23 16.16
N LYS A 53 -4.75 24.75 14.96
CA LYS A 53 -3.50 24.88 14.23
C LYS A 53 -2.40 25.56 15.05
N LYS A 54 -1.40 24.78 15.46
CA LYS A 54 0.00 25.25 15.45
C LYS A 54 0.77 24.40 14.44
N TYR A 55 0.84 24.96 13.22
CA TYR A 55 1.56 24.50 12.04
C TYR A 55 1.08 23.19 11.38
N GLY A 56 0.46 23.35 10.20
CA GLY A 56 0.31 22.32 9.16
C GLY A 56 -0.75 21.26 9.44
N ASP A 57 -2.00 21.52 9.05
CA ASP A 57 -3.16 20.69 9.36
C ASP A 57 -2.99 19.22 8.90
N VAL A 58 -3.06 18.28 9.84
CA VAL A 58 -3.19 16.83 9.60
C VAL A 58 -4.65 16.46 9.85
N LEU A 59 -5.33 15.93 8.83
CA LEU A 59 -6.62 15.26 8.99
C LEU A 59 -6.40 13.94 9.74
N CYS A 60 -6.81 13.86 11.00
CA CYS A 60 -6.84 12.61 11.76
C CYS A 60 -8.25 12.00 11.71
N ILE A 61 -8.34 10.71 11.38
CA ILE A 61 -9.55 9.92 11.61
C ILE A 61 -9.33 9.19 12.94
N GLU A 62 -10.06 9.60 13.98
CA GLU A 62 -10.09 8.94 15.28
C GLU A 62 -11.12 7.80 15.24
N TRP A 63 -10.68 6.57 15.47
CA TRP A 63 -11.54 5.38 15.45
C TRP A 63 -12.00 5.06 16.88
N THR A 64 -13.30 5.10 17.13
CA THR A 64 -13.91 4.54 18.35
C THR A 64 -14.71 3.31 17.94
N VAL A 65 -14.04 2.16 17.83
CA VAL A 65 -14.71 0.87 17.65
C VAL A 65 -14.22 -0.10 18.72
N SER A 66 -15.16 -0.65 19.48
CA SER A 66 -14.95 -1.83 20.31
C SER A 66 -14.81 -3.05 19.41
N GLU A 67 -13.62 -3.64 19.40
CA GLU A 67 -13.31 -4.99 18.87
C GLU A 67 -13.38 -5.16 17.34
N LEU A 68 -12.47 -4.52 16.61
CA LEU A 68 -12.15 -4.93 15.23
C LEU A 68 -11.51 -6.32 15.25
N ASN A 69 -12.18 -7.29 14.64
CA ASN A 69 -11.70 -8.67 14.55
C ASN A 69 -10.60 -8.80 13.50
N THR A 70 -9.43 -9.29 13.91
CA THR A 70 -8.35 -9.61 12.98
C THR A 70 -8.74 -10.84 12.17
N LEU A 71 -9.08 -10.66 10.90
CA LEU A 71 -9.48 -11.75 10.01
C LEU A 71 -8.31 -12.69 9.70
N LYS A 72 -7.14 -12.11 9.41
CA LYS A 72 -5.94 -12.87 9.04
C LYS A 72 -4.67 -12.07 9.31
N LYS A 73 -3.63 -12.77 9.72
CA LYS A 73 -2.28 -12.23 9.91
C LYS A 73 -1.30 -12.93 8.98
N ILE A 74 -0.64 -12.18 8.10
CA ILE A 74 0.27 -12.73 7.09
C ILE A 74 1.68 -12.22 7.32
N ARG A 75 2.64 -13.14 7.47
CA ARG A 75 4.06 -12.85 7.72
C ARG A 75 4.92 -13.38 6.57
N LYS A 76 5.06 -12.58 5.50
CA LYS A 76 5.93 -12.90 4.36
C LYS A 76 7.09 -11.93 4.17
N HIS A 77 6.97 -10.70 4.65
CA HIS A 77 8.08 -9.76 4.67
C HIS A 77 8.96 -9.98 5.89
N HIS A 78 10.27 -9.86 5.70
CA HIS A 78 11.26 -9.84 6.80
C HIS A 78 11.54 -8.42 7.28
N LEU A 79 11.14 -7.42 6.50
CA LEU A 79 11.34 -6.01 6.77
C LEU A 79 10.02 -5.26 6.92
N PRO A 80 10.01 -4.10 7.58
CA PRO A 80 8.80 -3.30 7.77
C PRO A 80 8.07 -3.03 6.46
N ILE A 81 6.77 -3.32 6.46
CA ILE A 81 5.88 -3.02 5.34
C ILE A 81 5.65 -1.51 5.32
N THR A 82 6.10 -0.86 4.25
CA THR A 82 6.08 0.60 4.09
C THR A 82 4.94 1.08 3.20
N ILE A 83 4.36 0.20 2.39
CA ILE A 83 3.28 0.55 1.45
C ILE A 83 2.35 -0.64 1.23
N ILE A 84 1.04 -0.37 1.17
CA ILE A 84 0.00 -1.36 0.88
C ILE A 84 -1.00 -0.72 -0.08
N ARG A 85 -1.42 -1.45 -1.13
CA ARG A 85 -2.48 -1.02 -2.06
C ARG A 85 -3.35 -2.19 -2.50
N PHE A 86 -4.66 -2.03 -2.40
CA PHE A 86 -5.64 -2.91 -3.03
C PHE A 86 -5.72 -2.64 -4.53
N SER A 87 -5.91 -3.70 -5.32
CA SER A 87 -6.35 -3.52 -6.70
C SER A 87 -7.80 -3.00 -6.72
N PRO A 88 -8.17 -2.13 -7.67
CA PRO A 88 -9.51 -1.56 -7.75
C PRO A 88 -10.62 -2.60 -7.90
N ASN A 89 -10.32 -3.76 -8.49
CA ASN A 89 -11.25 -4.88 -8.67
C ASN A 89 -11.28 -5.86 -7.49
N MET A 90 -10.59 -5.57 -6.37
CA MET A 90 -10.54 -6.43 -5.18
C MET A 90 -10.00 -7.86 -5.44
N ARG A 91 -9.29 -8.08 -6.54
CA ARG A 91 -8.69 -9.40 -6.84
C ARG A 91 -7.33 -9.57 -6.16
N TYR A 92 -6.61 -8.47 -5.96
CA TYR A 92 -5.24 -8.49 -5.47
C TYR A 92 -5.00 -7.45 -4.36
N LEU A 93 -4.05 -7.77 -3.50
CA LEU A 93 -3.48 -6.85 -2.51
C LEU A 93 -1.96 -6.87 -2.68
N ALA A 94 -1.35 -5.72 -2.90
CA ALA A 94 0.11 -5.59 -2.97
C ALA A 94 0.63 -4.94 -1.69
N ALA A 95 1.67 -5.54 -1.11
CA ALA A 95 2.41 -5.01 0.04
C ALA A 95 3.89 -4.92 -0.30
N GLY A 96 4.52 -3.78 0.00
CA GLY A 96 5.95 -3.53 -0.19
C GLY A 96 6.67 -3.28 1.12
N ASP A 97 7.90 -3.76 1.24
CA ASP A 97 8.76 -3.51 2.40
C ASP A 97 9.83 -2.44 2.17
N ALA A 98 10.56 -2.12 3.24
CA ALA A 98 11.61 -1.11 3.25
C ALA A 98 12.79 -1.37 2.30
N GLU A 99 13.03 -2.61 1.86
CA GLU A 99 14.03 -2.93 0.81
C GLU A 99 13.38 -3.04 -0.57
N GLY A 100 12.10 -2.74 -0.70
CA GLY A 100 11.38 -2.74 -1.96
C GLY A 100 10.96 -4.11 -2.46
N ASN A 101 11.01 -5.14 -1.63
CA ASN A 101 10.39 -6.41 -1.99
C ASN A 101 8.87 -6.22 -1.93
N ILE A 102 8.17 -6.70 -2.96
CA ILE A 102 6.72 -6.62 -3.05
C ILE A 102 6.15 -8.03 -3.06
N VAL A 103 5.14 -8.27 -2.23
CA VAL A 103 4.31 -9.46 -2.28
C VAL A 103 2.92 -9.06 -2.74
N VAL A 104 2.47 -9.68 -3.83
CA VAL A 104 1.08 -9.58 -4.29
C VAL A 104 0.34 -10.81 -3.81
N TYR A 105 -0.79 -10.60 -3.15
CA TYR A 105 -1.68 -11.64 -2.65
C TYR A 105 -2.91 -11.75 -3.54
N ASN A 106 -3.43 -12.97 -3.71
CA ASN A 106 -4.81 -13.16 -4.13
C ASN A 106 -5.71 -12.80 -2.92
N TRP A 107 -6.58 -11.79 -3.09
CA TRP A 107 -7.39 -11.28 -2.00
C TRP A 107 -8.43 -12.31 -1.53
N SER A 108 -9.19 -12.91 -2.44
CA SER A 108 -10.27 -13.85 -2.11
C SER A 108 -9.78 -15.05 -1.29
N MET A 109 -8.57 -15.53 -1.55
CA MET A 109 -7.98 -16.66 -0.82
C MET A 109 -7.02 -16.21 0.30
N CYS A 110 -6.66 -14.93 0.32
CA CYS A 110 -5.61 -14.36 1.15
C CYS A 110 -4.30 -15.19 1.12
N THR A 111 -3.86 -15.58 -0.08
CA THR A 111 -2.65 -16.37 -0.32
C THR A 111 -1.64 -15.60 -1.17
N PRO A 112 -0.32 -15.82 -1.01
CA PRO A 112 0.68 -15.17 -1.87
C PRO A 112 0.51 -15.63 -3.31
N TYR A 113 0.45 -14.68 -4.24
CA TYR A 113 0.29 -14.92 -5.67
C TYR A 113 1.57 -14.67 -6.47
N LEU A 114 2.28 -13.58 -6.13
CA LEU A 114 3.52 -13.19 -6.80
C LEU A 114 4.48 -12.53 -5.80
N PHE A 115 5.77 -12.81 -5.97
CA PHE A 115 6.86 -12.14 -5.26
C PHE A 115 7.68 -11.36 -6.28
N VAL A 116 7.81 -10.05 -6.08
CA VAL A 116 8.70 -9.18 -6.86
C VAL A 116 9.84 -8.78 -5.95
N LYS A 117 11.02 -9.36 -6.19
CA LYS A 117 12.21 -9.11 -5.38
C LYS A 117 12.93 -7.88 -5.92
N SER A 118 13.20 -6.91 -5.04
CA SER A 118 14.01 -5.75 -5.40
C SER A 118 15.42 -6.20 -5.74
N ARG A 119 15.94 -5.79 -6.90
CA ARG A 119 17.31 -6.14 -7.30
C ARG A 119 18.35 -5.35 -6.50
N ARG A 120 17.98 -4.16 -6.04
CA ARG A 120 18.90 -3.17 -5.47
C ARG A 120 18.66 -2.91 -3.99
N LYS A 121 17.64 -3.53 -3.41
CA LYS A 121 17.25 -3.35 -2.00
C LYS A 121 16.95 -1.90 -1.65
N LEU A 122 16.33 -1.19 -2.59
CA LEU A 122 15.93 0.21 -2.44
C LEU A 122 14.44 0.30 -2.12
N SER A 123 14.03 1.37 -1.45
CA SER A 123 12.62 1.68 -1.26
C SER A 123 11.91 1.75 -2.62
N VAL A 124 10.69 1.22 -2.66
CA VAL A 124 9.83 1.26 -3.83
C VAL A 124 8.50 1.88 -3.47
N VAL A 125 7.91 2.56 -4.45
CA VAL A 125 6.51 2.98 -4.42
C VAL A 125 5.80 2.34 -5.60
N PHE A 126 4.53 2.02 -5.43
CA PHE A 126 3.72 1.40 -6.46
C PHE A 126 2.26 1.85 -6.38
N ASP A 127 1.57 1.79 -7.51
CA ASP A 127 0.14 2.03 -7.59
C ASP A 127 -0.51 1.13 -8.65
N TRP A 128 -1.75 0.75 -8.40
CA TRP A 128 -2.54 -0.05 -9.35
C TRP A 128 -3.15 0.85 -10.40
N HIS A 129 -3.14 0.38 -11.65
CA HIS A 129 -3.90 1.02 -12.71
C HIS A 129 -5.40 0.98 -12.35
N PRO A 130 -6.11 2.11 -12.40
CA PRO A 130 -7.37 2.31 -11.68
C PRO A 130 -8.56 1.55 -12.26
N TRP A 131 -8.50 1.17 -13.54
CA TRP A 131 -9.64 0.52 -14.22
C TRP A 131 -9.42 -0.95 -14.52
N THR A 132 -8.16 -1.33 -14.78
CA THR A 132 -7.84 -2.72 -15.16
C THR A 132 -7.71 -3.59 -13.92
N GLY A 133 -7.18 -3.04 -12.82
CA GLY A 133 -6.94 -3.76 -11.58
C GLY A 133 -6.04 -5.00 -11.72
N VAL A 134 -5.28 -5.05 -12.80
CA VAL A 134 -4.34 -6.13 -13.13
C VAL A 134 -2.96 -5.59 -13.44
N ASP A 135 -2.83 -4.31 -13.76
CA ASP A 135 -1.54 -3.66 -14.02
C ASP A 135 -1.06 -2.91 -12.77
N LEU A 136 0.18 -3.20 -12.39
CA LEU A 136 0.85 -2.58 -11.26
C LEU A 136 2.03 -1.76 -11.77
N ALA A 137 1.99 -0.44 -11.56
CA ALA A 137 3.15 0.41 -11.76
C ALA A 137 4.04 0.32 -10.53
N ILE A 138 5.32 0.04 -10.72
CA ILE A 138 6.33 -0.05 -9.66
C ILE A 138 7.47 0.88 -10.05
N SER A 139 7.92 1.73 -9.13
CA SER A 139 9.12 2.53 -9.35
C SER A 139 10.29 2.08 -8.48
N GLU A 140 11.49 2.04 -9.07
CA GLU A 140 12.75 1.95 -8.32
C GLU A 140 13.48 3.30 -8.36
N ASP A 141 14.18 3.59 -7.27
CA ASP A 141 14.77 4.91 -7.05
C ASP A 141 16.08 5.16 -7.84
N VAL A 142 16.98 4.17 -7.93
CA VAL A 142 18.31 4.38 -8.55
C VAL A 142 18.73 3.26 -9.51
N PRO A 143 18.83 3.54 -10.82
CA PRO A 143 18.33 4.74 -11.48
C PRO A 143 16.80 4.81 -11.39
N ALA A 144 16.26 6.02 -11.48
CA ALA A 144 14.83 6.24 -11.59
C ALA A 144 14.26 5.37 -12.73
N SER A 145 13.46 4.39 -12.36
CA SER A 145 12.83 3.47 -13.30
C SER A 145 11.40 3.21 -12.91
N ILE A 146 10.57 2.96 -13.92
CA ILE A 146 9.17 2.62 -13.77
C ILE A 146 8.94 1.34 -14.57
N VAL A 147 8.43 0.33 -13.89
CA VAL A 147 8.04 -0.95 -14.46
C VAL A 147 6.54 -1.04 -14.41
N LEU A 148 5.90 -1.30 -15.55
CA LEU A 148 4.50 -1.72 -15.58
C LEU A 148 4.47 -3.24 -15.66
N LEU A 149 3.89 -3.86 -14.63
CA LEU A 149 3.77 -5.29 -14.49
C LEU A 149 2.31 -5.71 -14.63
N HIS A 150 2.00 -6.52 -15.63
CA HIS A 150 0.70 -7.18 -15.70
C HIS A 150 0.71 -8.41 -14.78
N VAL A 151 0.03 -8.29 -13.65
CA VAL A 151 0.08 -9.24 -12.52
C VAL A 151 -0.40 -10.65 -12.91
N PRO A 152 -1.54 -10.83 -13.61
CA PRO A 152 -2.02 -12.17 -13.95
C PRO A 152 -1.07 -12.96 -14.84
N SER A 153 -0.44 -12.30 -15.83
CA SER A 153 0.50 -12.95 -16.73
C SER A 153 1.93 -12.98 -16.19
N LYS A 154 2.21 -12.22 -15.11
CA LYS A 154 3.53 -12.04 -14.52
C LYS A 154 4.57 -11.50 -15.52
N ARG A 155 4.11 -10.66 -16.45
CA ARG A 155 4.95 -10.06 -17.51
C ARG A 155 5.09 -8.57 -17.32
N ILE A 156 6.29 -8.08 -17.59
CA ILE A 156 6.54 -6.65 -17.72
C ILE A 156 5.93 -6.22 -19.06
N VAL A 157 4.96 -5.32 -19.02
CA VAL A 157 4.29 -4.78 -20.22
C VAL A 157 4.97 -3.52 -20.73
N ALA A 158 5.58 -2.75 -19.83
CA ALA A 158 6.38 -1.59 -20.19
C ALA A 158 7.49 -1.36 -19.17
N TYR A 159 8.57 -0.75 -19.65
CA TYR A 159 9.74 -0.44 -18.84
C TYR A 159 10.29 0.92 -19.26
N TYR A 160 10.46 1.79 -18.28
CA TYR A 160 11.16 3.06 -18.42
C TYR A 160 12.31 3.11 -17.43
N GLN A 161 13.48 3.55 -17.87
CA GLN A 161 14.61 3.82 -16.99
C GLN A 161 15.35 5.04 -17.49
N GLN A 162 15.64 5.97 -16.59
CA GLN A 162 16.49 7.10 -16.89
C GLN A 162 17.97 6.68 -16.85
N ASN A 163 18.76 7.14 -17.83
CA ASN A 163 20.18 6.80 -17.90
C ASN A 163 21.04 7.51 -16.85
N ASN A 164 20.52 8.57 -16.22
CA ASN A 164 21.25 9.37 -15.25
C ASN A 164 20.78 9.09 -13.82
N LYS A 165 21.71 9.06 -12.86
CA LYS A 165 21.45 8.82 -11.43
C LYS A 165 21.09 10.10 -10.64
N LYS A 166 20.86 11.21 -11.35
CA LYS A 166 20.56 12.53 -10.75
C LYS A 166 19.16 12.65 -10.17
N PHE A 167 18.22 11.81 -10.60
CA PHE A 167 16.82 11.91 -10.19
C PHE A 167 16.43 10.72 -9.34
N SER A 168 15.61 10.99 -8.33
CA SER A 168 14.94 10.03 -7.49
C SER A 168 13.43 10.10 -7.70
N ILE A 169 12.75 8.96 -7.69
CA ILE A 169 11.29 8.89 -7.74
C ILE A 169 10.77 8.84 -6.31
N ASN A 170 10.05 9.87 -5.89
CA ASN A 170 9.53 9.97 -4.52
C ASN A 170 8.16 9.31 -4.39
N SER A 171 7.32 9.45 -5.41
CA SER A 171 5.96 8.94 -5.40
C SER A 171 5.47 8.71 -6.82
N ILE A 172 4.63 7.69 -6.99
CA ILE A 172 3.84 7.49 -8.20
C ILE A 172 2.38 7.29 -7.81
N SER A 173 1.47 7.82 -8.62
CA SER A 173 0.05 7.53 -8.47
C SER A 173 -0.68 7.66 -9.79
N PHE A 174 -1.57 6.72 -10.06
CA PHE A 174 -2.50 6.84 -11.17
C PHE A 174 -3.64 7.80 -10.82
N SER A 175 -3.93 8.71 -11.74
CA SER A 175 -5.19 9.45 -11.76
C SER A 175 -6.35 8.47 -11.84
N LYS A 176 -7.22 8.45 -10.82
CA LYS A 176 -8.35 7.51 -10.78
C LYS A 176 -9.42 7.84 -11.83
N VAL A 177 -9.39 9.06 -12.38
CA VAL A 177 -10.32 9.56 -13.40
C VAL A 177 -9.77 9.41 -14.82
N THR A 178 -8.48 9.67 -15.05
CA THR A 178 -7.88 9.69 -16.40
C THR A 178 -6.96 8.51 -16.69
N GLY A 179 -6.58 7.70 -15.70
CA GLY A 179 -5.69 6.55 -15.89
C GLY A 179 -4.24 6.92 -16.19
N GLU A 180 -3.91 8.21 -16.21
CA GLU A 180 -2.55 8.71 -16.41
C GLU A 180 -1.71 8.48 -15.15
N LEU A 181 -0.44 8.10 -15.35
CA LEU A 181 0.50 7.89 -14.26
C LEU A 181 1.20 9.22 -13.92
N LEU A 182 0.91 9.75 -12.73
CA LEU A 182 1.63 10.89 -12.17
C LEU A 182 2.88 10.39 -11.45
N VAL A 183 4.01 11.05 -11.70
CA VAL A 183 5.31 10.71 -11.13
C VAL A 183 5.91 11.95 -10.50
N SER A 184 6.17 11.91 -9.20
CA SER A 184 6.90 12.95 -8.49
C SER A 184 8.38 12.57 -8.42
N THR A 185 9.23 13.48 -8.89
CA THR A 185 10.67 13.32 -8.89
C THR A 185 11.35 14.44 -8.12
N SER A 186 12.53 14.14 -7.55
CA SER A 186 13.43 15.15 -7.01
C SER A 186 14.81 14.99 -7.62
N VAL A 187 15.55 16.10 -7.67
CA VAL A 187 16.98 16.09 -7.98
C VAL A 187 17.73 15.76 -6.71
N ARG A 188 18.70 14.86 -6.81
CA ARG A 188 19.65 14.54 -5.75
C ARG A 188 20.81 15.53 -5.70
#